data_AF-A0A5A7T6I4-F1
#
_entry.id   AF-A0A5A7T6I4-F1
#
_cell.length_a   1.000
_cell.length_b   1.000
_cell.length_c   1.000
_cell.angle_alpha   90.00
_cell.angle_beta   90.00
_cell.angle_gamma   90.00
#
_symmetry.space_group_name_H-M   'P 1'
#
loop_
_entity.id
_entity.type
_entity.pdbx_description
1 polymer ?
#
loop_
_entity_poly.entity_id
_entity_poly.type
_entity_poly.pdbx_seq_one_letter_code
_entity_poly.pdbx_strand_id
1 'polypeptide(L)'
;MIMEIIREGPLAYCPPVLDGKNYSYWMPRMILFIKNLDGRAWKALVACYEPLMITVDGVSIPKPEVDWIDAGKQVSIGNARALNAIFNGVDLNVFKLINSCSTAKEAWRTLEVA
;
A
#
# COMPACT_ATOMS: atom_id res chain seq x y z
N MET A 1 -21.59 -5.73 26.60
CA MET A 1 -20.75 -4.55 26.33
C MET A 1 -19.43 -5.07 25.80
N ILE A 2 -19.28 -5.15 24.48
CA ILE A 2 -18.03 -5.61 23.85
C ILE A 2 -17.07 -4.42 23.91
N MET A 3 -15.97 -4.57 24.64
CA MET A 3 -14.88 -3.59 24.62
C MET A 3 -14.23 -3.65 23.24
N GLU A 4 -14.34 -2.57 22.47
CA GLU A 4 -13.42 -2.30 21.39
C GLU A 4 -12.02 -2.16 22.02
N ILE A 5 -11.20 -3.19 21.88
CA ILE A 5 -9.79 -3.13 22.24
C ILE A 5 -9.14 -2.22 21.21
N ILE A 6 -9.11 -0.91 21.51
CA ILE A 6 -8.22 0.01 20.82
C ILE A 6 -6.81 -0.48 21.15
N ARG A 7 -6.20 -1.18 20.19
CA ARG A 7 -4.86 -1.74 20.32
C ARG A 7 -3.86 -0.59 20.20
N GLU A 8 -3.75 0.25 21.23
CA GLU A 8 -2.75 1.33 21.29
C GLU A 8 -1.39 0.75 21.71
N GLY A 9 -0.78 -0.02 20.79
CA GLY A 9 0.68 -0.14 20.78
C GLY A 9 1.30 1.22 20.43
N PRO A 10 2.63 1.39 20.56
CA PRO A 10 3.29 2.64 20.17
C PRO A 10 2.87 3.00 18.74
N LEU A 11 2.53 4.27 18.49
CA LEU A 11 1.96 4.76 17.21
C LEU A 11 2.69 4.28 15.94
N ALA A 12 3.96 3.88 16.08
CA ALA A 12 4.78 3.29 15.02
C ALA A 12 4.38 1.86 14.60
N TYR A 13 3.62 1.11 15.40
CA TYR A 13 3.33 -0.32 15.20
C TYR A 13 1.86 -0.64 14.92
N CYS A 14 0.97 0.35 14.99
CA CYS A 14 -0.43 0.17 14.67
C CYS A 14 -0.80 1.02 13.46
N PRO A 15 -1.36 0.42 12.39
CA PRO A 15 -1.82 1.19 11.25
C PRO A 15 -2.97 2.11 11.70
N PRO A 16 -2.92 3.41 11.42
CA PRO A 16 -4.07 4.29 11.64
C PRO A 16 -5.20 3.86 10.71
N VAL A 17 -6.45 3.98 11.16
CA VAL A 17 -7.64 3.67 10.35
C VAL A 17 -8.19 4.97 9.76
N LEU A 18 -8.40 4.99 8.44
CA LEU A 18 -9.10 6.06 7.73
C LEU A 18 -10.59 5.73 7.63
N ASP A 19 -11.42 6.60 8.20
CA ASP A 19 -12.90 6.51 8.24
C ASP A 19 -13.60 7.38 7.16
N GLY A 20 -12.80 7.93 6.23
CA GLY A 20 -13.27 8.81 5.17
C GLY A 20 -13.43 10.28 5.54
N LYS A 21 -13.13 10.71 6.78
CA LYS A 21 -13.34 12.12 7.18
C LYS A 21 -12.09 12.87 7.65
N ASN A 22 -10.91 12.23 7.69
CA ASN A 22 -9.69 12.82 8.27
C ASN A 22 -8.40 12.39 7.55
N TYR A 23 -8.35 12.50 6.22
CA TYR A 23 -7.15 12.12 5.45
C TYR A 23 -5.87 12.86 5.91
N SER A 24 -5.96 14.15 6.23
CA SER A 24 -4.82 14.97 6.69
C SER A 24 -4.21 14.51 8.01
N TYR A 25 -4.98 13.85 8.87
CA TYR A 25 -4.50 13.25 10.11
C TYR A 25 -3.95 11.84 9.88
N TRP A 26 -4.64 11.05 9.03
CA TRP A 26 -4.27 9.68 8.71
C TRP A 26 -2.96 9.61 7.92
N MET A 27 -2.80 10.45 6.91
CA MET A 27 -1.69 10.45 5.95
C MET A 27 -0.30 10.49 6.63
N PRO A 28 0.05 11.47 7.48
CA PRO A 28 1.38 11.51 8.10
C PRO A 28 1.64 10.31 9.01
N ARG A 29 0.60 9.74 9.65
CA ARG A 29 0.71 8.55 10.50
C ARG A 29 0.94 7.28 9.68
N MET A 30 0.21 7.13 8.58
CA MET A 30 0.40 5.99 7.68
C MET A 30 1.76 6.04 6.99
N ILE A 31 2.25 7.22 6.61
CA ILE A 31 3.62 7.42 6.11
C ILE A 31 4.64 6.94 7.14
N LEU A 32 4.49 7.34 8.41
CA LEU A 32 5.39 6.93 9.48
C LEU A 32 5.35 5.41 9.71
N PHE A 33 4.15 4.83 9.70
CA PHE A 33 3.94 3.38 9.83
C PHE A 33 4.65 2.60 8.71
N ILE A 34 4.45 2.97 7.44
CA ILE A 34 5.07 2.29 6.29
C ILE A 34 6.60 2.42 6.32
N LYS A 35 7.13 3.58 6.70
CA LYS A 35 8.59 3.79 6.85
C LYS A 35 9.20 2.87 7.91
N ASN A 36 8.51 2.66 9.02
CA ASN A 36 8.96 1.75 10.09
C ASN A 36 8.75 0.28 9.74
N LEU A 37 7.73 -0.02 8.92
CA LEU A 37 7.40 -1.39 8.50
C LEU A 37 8.47 -1.98 7.58
N ASP A 38 8.81 -1.27 6.50
CA ASP A 38 9.82 -1.72 5.53
C ASP A 38 10.28 -0.56 4.62
N GLY A 39 11.60 -0.35 4.54
CA GLY A 39 12.19 0.60 3.60
C GLY A 39 11.87 0.32 2.13
N ARG A 40 11.64 -0.94 1.74
CA ARG A 40 11.15 -1.32 0.40
C ARG A 40 9.69 -0.94 0.19
N ALA A 41 8.85 -1.05 1.22
CA ALA A 41 7.44 -0.63 1.15
C ALA A 41 7.34 0.88 0.98
N TRP A 42 8.15 1.63 1.74
CA TRP A 42 8.27 3.08 1.56
C TRP A 42 8.75 3.44 0.14
N LYS A 43 9.80 2.78 -0.35
CA LYS A 43 10.28 2.99 -1.72
C LYS A 43 9.20 2.67 -2.76
N ALA A 44 8.44 1.59 -2.62
CA ALA A 44 7.38 1.24 -3.56
C ALA A 44 6.23 2.28 -3.58
N LEU A 45 5.91 2.86 -2.42
CA LEU A 45 4.90 3.91 -2.32
C LEU A 45 5.35 5.23 -2.98
N VAL A 46 6.60 5.65 -2.74
CA VAL A 46 7.13 6.93 -3.23
C VAL A 46 7.68 6.87 -4.66
N ALA A 47 8.39 5.79 -5.00
CA ALA A 47 9.23 5.75 -6.19
C ALA A 47 8.51 5.35 -7.47
N CYS A 48 7.16 5.30 -7.49
CA CYS A 48 6.39 4.80 -8.64
C CYS A 48 6.77 3.37 -9.01
N TYR A 49 6.08 2.38 -8.45
CA TYR A 49 6.08 1.05 -9.05
C TYR A 49 5.55 1.14 -10.49
N GLU A 50 6.43 0.93 -11.47
CA GLU A 50 6.07 0.52 -12.81
C GLU A 50 6.34 -0.98 -12.90
N PRO A 51 5.33 -1.82 -13.17
CA PRO A 51 5.56 -3.24 -13.42
C PRO A 51 6.59 -3.36 -14.55
N LEU A 52 7.59 -4.23 -14.40
CA LEU A 52 8.46 -4.57 -15.53
C LEU A 52 7.56 -5.18 -16.61
N MET A 53 7.36 -4.47 -17.71
CA MET A 53 6.57 -4.94 -18.84
C MET A 53 7.47 -5.66 -19.83
N ILE A 54 7.00 -6.78 -20.37
CA ILE A 54 7.58 -7.40 -21.56
C ILE A 54 6.61 -7.26 -22.72
N THR A 55 7.16 -7.16 -23.93
CA THR A 55 6.36 -7.22 -25.15
C THR A 55 6.40 -8.65 -25.66
N VAL A 56 5.23 -9.29 -25.69
CA VAL A 56 5.03 -10.60 -26.33
C VAL A 56 4.04 -10.38 -27.47
N ASP A 57 4.45 -10.70 -28.70
CA ASP A 57 3.62 -10.56 -29.91
C ASP A 57 3.00 -9.16 -30.10
N GLY A 58 3.76 -8.10 -29.75
CA GLY A 58 3.31 -6.71 -29.84
C GLY A 58 2.38 -6.25 -28.71
N VAL A 59 2.01 -7.16 -27.79
CA VAL A 59 1.21 -6.85 -26.60
C VAL A 59 2.13 -6.64 -25.40
N SER A 60 1.95 -5.52 -24.70
CA SER A 60 2.67 -5.25 -23.45
C SER A 60 1.97 -5.98 -22.31
N ILE A 61 2.64 -6.97 -21.73
CA ILE A 61 2.14 -7.75 -20.59
C ILE A 61 3.11 -7.60 -19.41
N PRO A 62 2.62 -7.66 -18.15
CA PRO A 62 3.49 -7.71 -16.99
C PRO A 62 4.43 -8.91 -17.09
N LYS A 63 5.73 -8.68 -16.88
CA LYS A 63 6.73 -9.75 -16.91
C LYS A 63 6.41 -10.78 -15.83
N PRO A 64 6.42 -12.09 -16.14
CA PRO A 64 6.23 -13.14 -15.15
C PRO A 64 7.23 -13.02 -14.00
N GLU A 65 6.76 -13.24 -12.77
CA GLU A 65 7.57 -13.08 -11.55
C GLU A 65 8.79 -14.03 -11.51
N VAL A 66 8.73 -15.17 -12.21
CA VAL A 66 9.83 -16.13 -12.35
C VAL A 66 11.04 -15.57 -13.11
N ASP A 67 10.82 -14.56 -13.97
CA ASP A 67 11.86 -13.95 -14.81
C ASP A 67 12.41 -12.64 -14.22
N TRP A 68 12.00 -12.29 -13.00
CA TRP A 68 12.44 -11.07 -12.36
C TRP A 68 13.85 -11.24 -11.78
N ILE A 69 14.72 -10.27 -12.09
CA ILE A 69 16.02 -10.11 -11.41
C ILE A 69 15.73 -9.76 -9.94
N ASP A 70 16.64 -10.09 -9.01
CA ASP A 70 16.45 -9.88 -7.55
C ASP A 70 15.91 -8.48 -7.22
N ALA A 71 16.39 -7.44 -7.91
CA ALA A 71 15.87 -6.07 -7.78
C ALA A 71 14.35 -5.94 -8.05
N GLY A 72 13.83 -6.58 -9.10
CA GLY A 72 12.40 -6.57 -9.43
C GLY A 72 11.55 -7.31 -8.37
N LYS A 73 12.09 -8.43 -7.84
CA LYS A 73 11.44 -9.17 -6.75
C LYS A 73 11.36 -8.35 -5.46
N GLN A 74 12.44 -7.66 -5.08
CA GLN A 74 12.44 -6.77 -3.91
C GLN A 74 11.43 -5.62 -4.04
N VAL A 75 11.26 -5.08 -5.25
CA VAL A 75 10.29 -4.02 -5.53
C VAL A 75 8.85 -4.50 -5.38
N SER A 76 8.52 -5.68 -5.91
CA SER A 76 7.18 -6.25 -5.76
C SER A 76 6.85 -6.60 -4.30
N ILE A 77 7.81 -7.16 -3.56
CA ILE A 77 7.67 -7.38 -2.12
C ILE A 77 7.36 -6.06 -1.40
N GLY A 78 8.04 -4.97 -1.79
CA GLY A 78 7.75 -3.63 -1.30
C GLY A 78 6.32 -3.19 -1.59
N ASN A 79 5.86 -3.33 -2.83
CA ASN A 79 4.50 -2.98 -3.24
C ASN A 79 3.44 -3.77 -2.46
N ALA A 80 3.60 -5.10 -2.36
CA ALA A 80 2.69 -5.95 -1.62
C ALA A 80 2.59 -5.56 -0.14
N ARG A 81 3.72 -5.24 0.50
CA ARG A 81 3.75 -4.79 1.90
C ARG A 81 3.08 -3.43 2.09
N ALA A 82 3.35 -2.47 1.20
CA ALA A 82 2.73 -1.16 1.25
C ALA A 82 1.21 -1.23 1.00
N LEU A 83 0.78 -2.00 0.00
CA LEU A 83 -0.64 -2.18 -0.32
C LEU A 83 -1.37 -2.86 0.84
N ASN A 84 -0.78 -3.89 1.44
CA ASN A 84 -1.35 -4.53 2.62
C ASN A 84 -1.45 -3.57 3.81
N ALA A 85 -0.45 -2.71 4.04
CA ALA A 85 -0.52 -1.69 5.09
C ALA A 85 -1.68 -0.70 4.86
N ILE A 86 -1.88 -0.27 3.62
CA ILE A 86 -3.00 0.63 3.25
C ILE A 86 -4.33 -0.08 3.46
N PHE A 87 -4.50 -1.31 2.98
CA PHE A 87 -5.73 -2.08 3.12
C PHE A 87 -6.13 -2.33 4.59
N ASN A 88 -5.15 -2.58 5.45
CA ASN A 88 -5.40 -2.73 6.90
C ASN A 88 -5.57 -1.41 7.64
N GLY A 89 -5.29 -0.27 6.98
CA GLY A 89 -5.37 1.07 7.55
C GLY A 89 -6.59 1.86 7.11
N VAL A 90 -7.60 1.21 6.54
CA VAL A 90 -8.84 1.85 6.10
C VAL A 90 -10.04 1.10 6.68
N ASP A 91 -11.15 1.81 6.86
CA ASP A 91 -12.41 1.16 7.24
C ASP A 91 -13.05 0.42 6.04
N LEU A 92 -14.17 -0.26 6.28
CA LEU A 92 -14.86 -1.04 5.24
C LEU A 92 -15.39 -0.18 4.07
N ASN A 93 -15.80 1.06 4.33
CA ASN A 93 -16.37 1.91 3.28
C ASN A 93 -15.26 2.44 2.37
N VAL A 94 -14.15 2.88 2.97
CA VAL A 94 -12.96 3.33 2.27
C VAL A 94 -12.27 2.17 1.55
N PHE A 95 -12.24 0.97 2.15
CA PHE A 95 -11.68 -0.22 1.51
C PHE A 95 -12.34 -0.54 0.17
N LYS A 96 -13.67 -0.38 0.06
CA LYS A 96 -14.40 -0.61 -1.20
C LYS A 96 -13.95 0.31 -2.34
N LEU A 97 -13.35 1.47 -2.04
CA LEU A 97 -12.82 2.39 -3.05
C LEU A 97 -11.50 1.92 -3.65
N ILE A 98 -10.73 1.12 -2.89
CA ILE A 98 -9.35 0.73 -3.24
C ILE A 98 -9.17 -0.78 -3.41
N ASN A 99 -10.22 -1.58 -3.24
CA ASN A 99 -10.12 -3.06 -3.24
C ASN A 99 -9.68 -3.65 -4.59
N SER A 100 -9.83 -2.90 -5.69
CA SER A 100 -9.39 -3.27 -7.03
C SER A 100 -7.98 -2.79 -7.36
N CYS A 101 -7.39 -1.94 -6.52
CA CYS A 101 -6.06 -1.39 -6.77
C CYS A 101 -5.00 -2.49 -6.69
N SER A 102 -4.15 -2.57 -7.71
CA SER A 102 -3.07 -3.56 -7.80
C SER A 102 -1.74 -3.04 -7.27
N THR A 103 -1.65 -1.72 -7.06
CA THR A 103 -0.44 -1.06 -6.58
C THR A 103 -0.74 -0.19 -5.37
N ALA A 104 0.21 -0.12 -4.44
CA ALA A 104 0.09 0.72 -3.25
C ALA A 104 -0.09 2.21 -3.62
N LYS A 105 0.53 2.64 -4.72
CA LYS A 105 0.44 4.00 -5.24
C LYS A 105 -0.95 4.33 -5.77
N GLU A 106 -1.55 3.41 -6.52
CA GLU A 106 -2.92 3.57 -7.03
C GLU A 106 -3.89 3.71 -5.86
N ALA A 107 -3.83 2.79 -4.90
CA ALA A 107 -4.63 2.88 -3.68
C ALA A 107 -4.42 4.22 -2.95
N TRP A 108 -3.16 4.64 -2.77
CA TRP A 108 -2.82 5.89 -2.10
C TRP A 108 -3.43 7.12 -2.79
N ARG A 109 -3.31 7.20 -4.13
CA ARG A 109 -3.89 8.30 -4.93
C ARG A 109 -5.41 8.34 -4.85
N THR A 110 -6.06 7.19 -4.86
CA THR A 110 -7.52 7.12 -4.69
C THR A 110 -7.93 7.69 -3.34
N LEU A 111 -7.17 7.41 -2.27
CA LEU A 111 -7.45 7.95 -0.93
C LEU A 111 -7.17 9.46 -0.81
N GLU A 112 -6.26 10.01 -1.60
CA GLU A 112 -5.97 11.47 -1.62
C GLU A 112 -7.12 12.30 -2.20
N VAL A 113 -7.94 11.71 -3.06
CA VAL A 113 -9.02 12.40 -3.81
C VAL A 113 -10.43 12.00 -3.37
N ALA A 114 -10.55 11.00 -2.49
CA ALA A 114 -11.81 10.52 -1.91
C ALA A 114 -12.34 11.46 -0.82
#